data_AF-K9DZ91-F1
#
_entry.id   AF-K9DZ91-F1
#
_cell.length_a   1.000
_cell.length_b   1.000
_cell.length_c   1.000
_cell.angle_alpha   90.00
_cell.angle_beta   90.00
_cell.angle_gamma   90.00
#
_symmetry.space_group_name_H-M   'P 1'
#
loop_
_entity.id
_entity.type
_entity.pdbx_description
1 polymer ?
#
loop_
_entity_poly.entity_id
_entity_poly.type
_entity_poly.pdbx_seq_one_letter_code
_entity_poly.pdbx_strand_id
1 'polypeptide(L)'
;MKNKSVNMKKFIATPFLFCLSLFTFHVQAQESVDVLIRDNGTERKESIELPQSMTYPLDSLLNDWKAKNYIDLGKDCSTSTENPLFSDSVYIDRLSRIPAVMEMPYNEIVRKFIDMYTGRLRNNVAFMLSACNFYMPIFEEALDTYGLPLELRYLPIIESALNPSARSRVGASGLWQFMLATGKMYGLESNSLVDERCDPIKATWAAARYLKDLYAIYQDWNLVIAAYNCGPGTINKAIRRAGGKTDYWEIYNFLPKETRGYVPAFIAANYVMTYYCKHNICPMETNIPNATDTIQVTKNLHFEQLADICGVSLEELKSLNPQYKKSIIPGESKAQTLRLPMSYISTFIDSQDTIYAHRSNELFKNRRTVAISETRSTARRATTGSGNLTHHKIRSGETLGTIARRYGVTVKQLQSWNGLRNTNISAGKQLKIYK
;
A
#
# COMPACT_ATOMS: atom_id res chain seq x y z
N MET A 1 29.69 66.83 42.43
CA MET A 1 29.52 66.32 41.05
C MET A 1 29.01 64.89 41.15
N LYS A 2 27.84 64.61 40.54
CA LYS A 2 26.99 63.44 40.84
C LYS A 2 27.28 62.26 39.90
N ASN A 3 27.34 61.07 40.50
CA ASN A 3 27.05 59.76 39.90
C ASN A 3 25.89 59.82 38.91
N LYS A 4 25.99 59.10 37.79
CA LYS A 4 24.83 58.45 37.17
C LYS A 4 25.23 57.21 36.35
N SER A 5 24.42 56.19 36.56
CA SER A 5 24.53 54.79 36.22
C SER A 5 24.62 54.49 34.72
N VAL A 6 25.52 53.57 34.36
CA VAL A 6 25.48 52.84 33.10
C VAL A 6 24.54 51.64 33.26
N ASN A 7 23.59 51.54 32.34
CA ASN A 7 22.48 50.60 32.37
C ASN A 7 22.96 49.22 31.84
N MET A 8 23.09 48.25 32.74
CA MET A 8 23.54 46.89 32.44
C MET A 8 22.33 46.05 32.00
N LYS A 9 22.17 45.84 30.69
CA LYS A 9 21.17 44.90 30.16
C LYS A 9 21.62 43.47 30.47
N LYS A 10 20.94 42.84 31.43
CA LYS A 10 21.01 41.40 31.71
C LYS A 10 20.56 40.63 30.47
N PHE A 11 21.49 39.95 29.79
CA PHE A 11 21.15 38.85 28.91
C PHE A 11 20.86 37.64 29.79
N ILE A 12 19.58 37.27 29.86
CA ILE A 12 19.15 35.98 30.41
C ILE A 12 19.51 34.95 29.35
N ALA A 13 20.62 34.25 29.58
CA ALA A 13 21.05 33.10 28.82
C ALA A 13 21.05 31.90 29.77
N THR A 14 20.03 31.04 29.67
CA THR A 14 20.00 29.66 30.21
C THR A 14 18.65 29.00 29.90
N PRO A 15 18.57 27.67 29.79
CA PRO A 15 19.47 26.76 29.11
C PRO A 15 18.71 25.99 28.01
N PHE A 16 19.34 25.78 26.85
CA PHE A 16 18.85 24.79 25.90
C PHE A 16 18.97 23.42 26.60
N LEU A 17 17.84 22.77 26.89
CA LEU A 17 17.83 21.37 27.28
C LEU A 17 18.56 20.60 26.18
N PHE A 18 19.75 20.08 26.51
CA PHE A 18 20.32 18.95 25.81
C PHE A 18 19.36 17.78 26.09
N CYS A 19 18.33 17.63 25.25
CA CYS A 19 17.72 16.32 25.07
C CYS A 19 18.86 15.43 24.58
N LEU A 20 19.42 14.63 25.49
CA LEU A 20 20.00 13.35 25.09
C LEU A 20 18.89 12.66 24.30
N SER A 21 19.02 12.68 22.98
CA SER A 21 18.39 11.68 22.14
C SER A 21 18.94 10.35 22.66
N LEU A 22 18.15 9.70 23.51
CA LEU A 22 18.15 8.26 23.57
C LEU A 22 17.97 7.84 22.12
N PHE A 23 19.07 7.51 21.47
CA PHE A 23 19.05 6.65 20.31
C PHE A 23 18.39 5.37 20.81
N THR A 24 17.07 5.32 20.69
CA THR A 24 16.40 4.04 20.57
C THR A 24 17.07 3.42 19.37
N PHE A 25 17.94 2.45 19.62
CA PHE A 25 18.30 1.50 18.60
C PHE A 25 16.98 0.87 18.17
N HIS A 26 16.36 1.43 17.13
CA HIS A 26 15.51 0.63 16.29
C HIS A 26 16.44 -0.45 15.76
N VAL A 27 16.31 -1.65 16.33
CA VAL A 27 16.79 -2.86 15.69
C VAL A 27 16.07 -2.88 14.35
N GLN A 28 16.70 -2.32 13.31
CA GLN A 28 16.26 -2.57 11.95
C GLN A 28 16.41 -4.07 11.77
N ALA A 29 15.27 -4.77 11.74
CA ALA A 29 15.25 -6.14 11.26
C ALA A 29 15.93 -6.13 9.88
N GLN A 30 17.00 -6.91 9.73
CA GLN A 30 17.77 -6.92 8.50
C GLN A 30 16.86 -7.43 7.36
N GLU A 31 16.46 -6.52 6.49
CA GLU A 31 15.51 -6.73 5.37
C GLU A 31 16.17 -7.43 4.17
N SER A 32 17.26 -8.16 4.40
CA SER A 32 18.05 -8.77 3.34
C SER A 32 18.78 -10.04 3.78
N VAL A 33 19.09 -10.87 2.80
CA VAL A 33 19.89 -12.09 2.91
C VAL A 33 21.21 -11.88 2.20
N ASP A 34 22.32 -11.96 2.95
CA ASP A 34 23.65 -11.86 2.36
C ASP A 34 24.06 -13.20 1.73
N VAL A 35 24.33 -13.19 0.42
CA VAL A 35 24.74 -14.35 -0.38
C VAL A 35 26.13 -14.14 -0.98
N LEU A 36 26.84 -15.25 -1.18
CA LEU A 36 28.04 -15.29 -1.99
C LEU A 36 27.64 -15.77 -3.38
N ILE A 37 27.87 -14.94 -4.38
CA ILE A 37 27.60 -15.29 -5.77
C ILE A 37 28.92 -15.57 -6.45
N ARG A 38 29.01 -16.76 -7.04
CA ARG A 38 30.14 -17.20 -7.85
C ARG A 38 29.78 -17.02 -9.32
N ASP A 39 30.60 -16.26 -10.03
CA ASP A 39 30.38 -15.96 -11.45
C ASP A 39 31.75 -15.95 -12.14
N ASN A 40 31.97 -16.86 -13.10
CA ASN A 40 33.24 -17.01 -13.83
C ASN A 40 34.51 -16.95 -12.94
N GLY A 41 34.48 -17.62 -11.79
CA GLY A 41 35.64 -17.70 -10.87
C GLY A 41 35.87 -16.47 -9.98
N THR A 42 35.00 -15.46 -10.05
CA THR A 42 34.99 -14.34 -9.10
C THR A 42 33.86 -14.52 -8.07
N GLU A 43 34.18 -14.31 -6.79
CA GLU A 43 33.20 -14.31 -5.71
C GLU A 43 32.80 -12.87 -5.39
N ARG A 44 31.50 -12.59 -5.39
CA ARG A 44 30.95 -11.31 -4.92
C ARG A 44 29.96 -11.54 -3.79
N LYS A 45 30.09 -10.76 -2.72
CA LYS A 45 29.06 -10.67 -1.68
C LYS A 45 27.94 -9.78 -2.17
N GLU A 46 26.71 -10.25 -2.04
CA GLU A 46 25.54 -9.50 -2.43
C GLU A 46 24.45 -9.64 -1.37
N SER A 47 23.80 -8.53 -1.03
CA SER A 47 22.62 -8.54 -0.17
C SER A 47 21.39 -8.60 -1.07
N ILE A 48 20.59 -9.65 -0.92
CA ILE A 48 19.33 -9.85 -1.63
C ILE A 48 18.21 -9.34 -0.72
N GLU A 49 17.51 -8.30 -1.16
CA GLU A 49 16.37 -7.75 -0.44
C GLU A 49 15.20 -8.73 -0.41
N LEU A 50 14.41 -8.66 0.66
CA LEU A 50 13.22 -9.48 0.82
C LEU A 50 12.04 -8.94 0.02
N PRO A 51 11.12 -9.82 -0.42
CA PRO A 51 9.79 -9.40 -0.82
C PRO A 51 9.19 -8.51 0.28
N GLN A 52 8.66 -7.34 -0.11
CA GLN A 52 8.19 -6.31 0.82
C GLN A 52 7.18 -6.86 1.85
N SER A 53 6.37 -7.85 1.46
CA SER A 53 5.39 -8.50 2.33
C SER A 53 6.01 -9.18 3.55
N MET A 54 7.23 -9.70 3.43
CA MET A 54 7.93 -10.41 4.51
C MET A 54 8.54 -9.45 5.53
N THR A 55 8.59 -8.17 5.22
CA THR A 55 9.04 -7.13 6.16
C THR A 55 7.88 -6.52 6.95
N TYR A 56 6.64 -6.98 6.73
CA TYR A 56 5.48 -6.51 7.49
C TYR A 56 5.60 -6.90 8.97
N PRO A 57 5.50 -5.92 9.89
CA PRO A 57 5.43 -6.21 11.31
C PRO A 57 4.25 -7.12 11.60
N LEU A 58 4.46 -8.13 12.46
CA LEU A 58 3.41 -9.07 12.85
C LEU A 58 2.17 -8.34 13.40
N ASP A 59 2.37 -7.28 14.18
CA ASP A 59 1.27 -6.46 14.72
C ASP A 59 0.39 -5.87 13.61
N SER A 60 0.96 -5.55 12.44
CA SER A 60 0.19 -5.07 11.30
C SER A 60 -0.67 -6.16 10.69
N LEU A 61 -0.21 -7.41 10.70
CA LEU A 61 -0.94 -8.57 10.20
C LEU A 61 -2.04 -9.00 11.17
N LEU A 62 -1.71 -9.05 12.47
CA LEU A 62 -2.66 -9.33 13.54
C LEU A 62 -3.73 -8.25 13.69
N ASN A 63 -3.48 -7.03 13.21
CA ASN A 63 -4.47 -5.97 13.23
C ASN A 63 -5.58 -6.09 12.18
N ASP A 64 -5.44 -6.99 11.20
CA ASP A 64 -6.51 -7.34 10.28
C ASP A 64 -7.72 -7.90 11.04
N TRP A 65 -8.94 -7.56 10.62
CA TRP A 65 -10.15 -7.95 11.36
C TRP A 65 -10.34 -9.48 11.41
N LYS A 66 -10.04 -10.22 10.33
CA LYS A 66 -10.14 -11.70 10.37
C LYS A 66 -9.11 -12.27 11.34
N ALA A 67 -7.90 -11.73 11.33
CA ALA A 67 -6.88 -12.12 12.29
C ALA A 67 -7.34 -11.87 13.73
N LYS A 68 -7.83 -10.67 14.05
CA LYS A 68 -8.32 -10.32 15.39
C LYS A 68 -9.43 -11.22 15.93
N ASN A 69 -10.34 -11.65 15.05
CA ASN A 69 -11.56 -12.35 15.48
C ASN A 69 -11.45 -13.87 15.37
N TYR A 70 -10.60 -14.38 14.48
CA TYR A 70 -10.50 -15.81 14.19
C TYR A 70 -9.13 -16.41 14.43
N ILE A 71 -8.08 -15.62 14.68
CA ILE A 71 -6.76 -16.14 15.02
C ILE A 71 -6.47 -15.83 16.49
N ASP A 72 -6.33 -16.88 17.30
CA ASP A 72 -5.87 -16.77 18.69
C ASP A 72 -4.40 -17.16 18.79
N LEU A 73 -3.66 -16.46 19.66
CA LEU A 73 -2.33 -16.87 20.06
C LEU A 73 -2.51 -18.11 20.94
N GLY A 74 -2.51 -19.29 20.29
CA GLY A 74 -2.91 -20.56 20.87
C GLY A 74 -2.39 -20.77 22.29
N LYS A 75 -3.28 -21.22 23.18
CA LYS A 75 -2.97 -21.38 24.62
C LYS A 75 -2.02 -22.54 24.88
N ASP A 76 -2.02 -23.52 23.99
CA ASP A 76 -1.39 -24.82 24.21
C ASP A 76 -0.09 -25.01 23.41
N CYS A 77 0.25 -24.09 22.49
CA CYS A 77 1.41 -24.23 21.63
C CYS A 77 2.03 -22.87 21.25
N SER A 78 3.04 -22.45 22.01
CA SER A 78 3.84 -21.28 21.64
C SER A 78 4.95 -21.68 20.66
N THR A 79 5.10 -20.93 19.57
CA THR A 79 6.24 -21.12 18.66
C THR A 79 7.54 -20.96 19.45
N SER A 80 8.34 -22.02 19.50
CA SER A 80 9.60 -22.00 20.25
C SER A 80 10.53 -20.92 19.69
N THR A 81 11.26 -20.26 20.57
CA THR A 81 12.36 -19.36 20.19
C THR A 81 13.54 -20.13 19.60
N GLU A 82 13.61 -21.44 19.84
CA GLU A 82 14.65 -22.30 19.31
C GLU A 82 14.32 -22.79 17.90
N ASN A 83 15.17 -22.43 16.94
CA ASN A 83 15.15 -22.98 15.59
C ASN A 83 16.15 -24.15 15.49
N PRO A 84 15.70 -25.40 15.36
CA PRO A 84 16.61 -26.52 15.16
C PRO A 84 17.30 -26.40 13.79
N LEU A 85 18.62 -26.55 13.81
CA LEU A 85 19.44 -26.58 12.60
C LEU A 85 19.68 -28.02 12.17
N PHE A 86 19.59 -28.27 10.86
CA PHE A 86 19.87 -29.57 10.27
C PHE A 86 21.08 -29.48 9.32
N SER A 87 21.65 -30.61 8.95
CA SER A 87 22.66 -30.66 7.89
C SER A 87 22.03 -30.40 6.52
N ASP A 88 22.82 -29.92 5.57
CA ASP A 88 22.38 -29.66 4.19
C ASP A 88 21.73 -30.89 3.54
N SER A 89 22.25 -32.10 3.81
CA SER A 89 21.68 -33.36 3.35
C SER A 89 20.22 -33.56 3.77
N VAL A 90 19.83 -33.06 4.95
CA VAL A 90 18.45 -33.15 5.44
C VAL A 90 17.54 -32.18 4.68
N TYR A 91 18.01 -30.97 4.35
CA TYR A 91 17.23 -30.04 3.53
C TYR A 91 17.08 -30.54 2.10
N ILE A 92 18.14 -31.09 1.51
CA ILE A 92 18.11 -31.73 0.19
C ILE A 92 17.06 -32.85 0.16
N ASP A 93 17.12 -33.77 1.12
CA ASP A 93 16.19 -34.90 1.24
C ASP A 93 14.73 -34.43 1.46
N ARG A 94 14.51 -33.42 2.30
CA ARG A 94 13.16 -32.90 2.55
C ARG A 94 12.59 -32.19 1.32
N LEU A 95 13.37 -31.37 0.64
CA LEU A 95 12.94 -30.68 -0.59
C LEU A 95 12.60 -31.69 -1.70
N SER A 96 13.39 -32.75 -1.88
CA SER A 96 13.13 -33.77 -2.90
C SER A 96 11.90 -34.65 -2.61
N ARG A 97 11.46 -34.71 -1.34
CA ARG A 97 10.26 -35.44 -0.91
C ARG A 97 8.97 -34.60 -0.97
N ILE A 98 9.06 -33.30 -1.23
CA ILE A 98 7.85 -32.49 -1.45
C ILE A 98 7.18 -33.04 -2.72
N PRO A 99 5.91 -33.46 -2.67
CA PRO A 99 5.21 -34.00 -3.84
C PRO A 99 4.86 -32.85 -4.80
N ALA A 100 5.86 -32.39 -5.56
CA ALA A 100 5.75 -31.23 -6.42
C ALA A 100 6.04 -31.54 -7.89
N VAL A 101 5.28 -30.88 -8.78
CA VAL A 101 5.58 -30.86 -10.23
C VAL A 101 6.70 -29.86 -10.52
N MET A 102 6.73 -28.78 -9.75
CA MET A 102 7.75 -27.75 -9.84
C MET A 102 9.07 -28.21 -9.23
N GLU A 103 10.18 -27.89 -9.89
CA GLU A 103 11.51 -28.18 -9.35
C GLU A 103 11.78 -27.34 -8.09
N MET A 104 12.16 -28.00 -7.00
CA MET A 104 12.46 -27.38 -5.71
C MET A 104 13.92 -27.65 -5.30
N PRO A 105 14.92 -27.21 -6.08
CA PRO A 105 16.30 -27.62 -5.85
C PRO A 105 16.87 -26.96 -4.59
N TYR A 106 17.79 -27.67 -3.96
CA TYR A 106 18.60 -27.14 -2.88
C TYR A 106 19.76 -26.30 -3.43
N ASN A 107 20.00 -25.15 -2.81
CA ASN A 107 21.28 -24.44 -2.86
C ASN A 107 21.42 -23.53 -1.63
N GLU A 108 22.60 -22.92 -1.45
CA GLU A 108 22.87 -22.04 -0.31
C GLU A 108 21.93 -20.83 -0.22
N ILE A 109 21.37 -20.38 -1.35
CA ILE A 109 20.47 -19.22 -1.39
C ILE A 109 19.10 -19.65 -0.85
N VAL A 110 18.55 -20.75 -1.36
CA VAL A 110 17.31 -21.38 -0.85
C VAL A 110 17.46 -21.69 0.64
N ARG A 111 18.60 -22.28 1.06
CA ARG A 111 18.92 -22.57 2.46
C ARG A 111 18.79 -21.33 3.34
N LYS A 112 19.35 -20.19 2.92
CA LYS A 112 19.28 -18.94 3.68
C LYS A 112 17.87 -18.38 3.80
N PHE A 113 17.04 -18.50 2.75
CA PHE A 113 15.62 -18.15 2.85
C PHE A 113 14.88 -19.07 3.81
N ILE A 114 15.15 -20.38 3.80
CA ILE A 114 14.60 -21.34 4.79
C ILE A 114 15.00 -20.94 6.21
N ASP A 115 16.28 -20.66 6.46
CA ASP A 115 16.77 -20.25 7.78
C ASP A 115 16.14 -18.93 8.25
N MET A 116 15.89 -18.01 7.32
CA MET A 116 15.22 -16.77 7.64
C MET A 116 13.76 -17.00 8.06
N TYR A 117 12.98 -17.75 7.27
CA TYR A 117 11.59 -18.09 7.61
C TYR A 117 11.51 -18.84 8.94
N THR A 118 12.40 -19.82 9.12
CA THR A 118 12.44 -20.67 10.31
C THR A 118 13.15 -20.01 11.48
N GLY A 119 13.80 -18.87 11.32
CA GLY A 119 14.49 -18.15 12.39
C GLY A 119 13.83 -16.83 12.71
N ARG A 120 14.07 -15.81 11.87
CA ARG A 120 13.64 -14.44 12.13
C ARG A 120 12.15 -14.22 11.93
N LEU A 121 11.55 -14.90 10.96
CA LEU A 121 10.15 -14.72 10.58
C LEU A 121 9.22 -15.79 11.17
N ARG A 122 9.65 -16.52 12.20
CA ARG A 122 8.90 -17.64 12.79
C ARG A 122 7.48 -17.27 13.18
N ASN A 123 7.30 -16.11 13.79
CA ASN A 123 5.97 -15.64 14.22
C ASN A 123 5.11 -15.21 13.02
N ASN A 124 5.71 -14.63 11.98
CA ASN A 124 5.02 -14.36 10.72
C ASN A 124 4.60 -15.66 10.04
N VAL A 125 5.46 -16.70 10.05
CA VAL A 125 5.12 -18.02 9.51
C VAL A 125 3.99 -18.66 10.32
N ALA A 126 4.04 -18.62 11.66
CA ALA A 126 2.97 -19.10 12.53
C ALA A 126 1.61 -18.44 12.21
N PHE A 127 1.62 -17.12 12.01
CA PHE A 127 0.45 -16.38 11.54
C PHE A 127 -0.01 -16.85 10.16
N MET A 128 0.89 -16.92 9.18
CA MET A 128 0.54 -17.27 7.79
C MET A 128 0.00 -18.70 7.69
N LEU A 129 0.54 -19.67 8.44
CA LEU A 129 0.01 -21.03 8.54
C LEU A 129 -1.46 -21.04 8.98
N SER A 130 -1.85 -20.10 9.82
CA SER A 130 -3.22 -19.94 10.34
C SER A 130 -4.11 -19.27 9.30
N ALA A 131 -3.61 -18.17 8.71
CA ALA A 131 -4.30 -17.42 7.66
C ALA A 131 -4.53 -18.26 6.38
N CYS A 132 -3.71 -19.28 6.12
CA CYS A 132 -3.92 -20.26 5.04
C CYS A 132 -5.35 -20.83 5.05
N ASN A 133 -5.93 -21.07 6.23
CA ASN A 133 -7.28 -21.64 6.37
C ASN A 133 -8.38 -20.78 5.71
N PHE A 134 -8.13 -19.48 5.52
CA PHE A 134 -9.11 -18.58 4.89
C PHE A 134 -9.05 -18.55 3.37
N TYR A 135 -7.89 -18.84 2.78
CA TYR A 135 -7.62 -18.51 1.38
C TYR A 135 -7.16 -19.70 0.54
N MET A 136 -6.52 -20.72 1.13
CA MET A 136 -6.01 -21.87 0.39
C MET A 136 -7.08 -22.59 -0.43
N PRO A 137 -8.32 -22.83 0.07
CA PRO A 137 -9.36 -23.44 -0.75
C PRO A 137 -9.67 -22.65 -2.03
N ILE A 138 -9.67 -21.31 -1.96
CA ILE A 138 -9.90 -20.43 -3.12
C ILE A 138 -8.75 -20.56 -4.12
N PHE A 139 -7.52 -20.63 -3.62
CA PHE A 139 -6.32 -20.75 -4.46
C PHE A 139 -6.28 -22.10 -5.16
N GLU A 140 -6.48 -23.19 -4.42
CA GLU A 140 -6.46 -24.55 -4.92
C GLU A 140 -7.55 -24.77 -5.97
N GLU A 141 -8.78 -24.32 -5.72
CA GLU A 141 -9.87 -24.42 -6.69
C GLU A 141 -9.52 -23.77 -8.03
N ALA A 142 -8.98 -22.55 -8.00
CA ALA A 142 -8.61 -21.85 -9.22
C ALA A 142 -7.42 -22.52 -9.93
N LEU A 143 -6.37 -22.91 -9.18
CA LEU A 143 -5.20 -23.55 -9.75
C LEU A 143 -5.57 -24.90 -10.41
N ASP A 144 -6.35 -25.73 -9.73
CA ASP A 144 -6.82 -27.02 -10.23
C ASP A 144 -7.71 -26.85 -11.48
N THR A 145 -8.63 -25.87 -11.46
CA THR A 145 -9.50 -25.55 -12.62
C THR A 145 -8.70 -25.24 -13.88
N TYR A 146 -7.54 -24.59 -13.75
CA TYR A 146 -6.67 -24.26 -14.88
C TYR A 146 -5.56 -25.30 -15.13
N GLY A 147 -5.51 -26.39 -14.35
CA GLY A 147 -4.51 -27.46 -14.46
C GLY A 147 -3.11 -27.01 -14.07
N LEU A 148 -3.00 -26.12 -13.08
CA LEU A 148 -1.75 -25.52 -12.64
C LEU A 148 -1.20 -26.25 -11.40
N PRO A 149 0.13 -26.25 -11.19
CA PRO A 149 0.73 -26.83 -9.99
C PRO A 149 0.21 -26.19 -8.70
N LEU A 150 -0.17 -27.02 -7.73
CA LEU A 150 -0.76 -26.55 -6.47
C LEU A 150 0.27 -25.88 -5.54
N GLU A 151 1.56 -26.03 -5.80
CA GLU A 151 2.64 -25.33 -5.07
C GLU A 151 2.50 -23.80 -5.22
N LEU A 152 1.93 -23.34 -6.33
CA LEU A 152 1.68 -21.93 -6.63
C LEU A 152 0.72 -21.26 -5.63
N ARG A 153 -0.04 -22.05 -4.84
CA ARG A 153 -0.91 -21.52 -3.76
C ARG A 153 -0.14 -20.73 -2.70
N TYR A 154 1.18 -20.91 -2.63
CA TYR A 154 2.06 -20.18 -1.73
C TYR A 154 2.65 -18.89 -2.31
N LEU A 155 2.35 -18.52 -3.57
CA LEU A 155 2.74 -17.20 -4.10
C LEU A 155 2.17 -16.04 -3.25
N PRO A 156 0.89 -16.04 -2.84
CA PRO A 156 0.33 -15.00 -1.97
C PRO A 156 1.04 -14.82 -0.62
N ILE A 157 1.73 -15.84 -0.10
CA ILE A 157 2.57 -15.73 1.11
C ILE A 157 3.71 -14.75 0.85
N ILE A 158 4.43 -14.94 -0.27
CA ILE A 158 5.57 -14.10 -0.62
C ILE A 158 5.16 -12.76 -1.23
N GLU A 159 3.95 -12.65 -1.75
CA GLU A 159 3.44 -11.41 -2.33
C GLU A 159 2.82 -10.47 -1.29
N SER A 160 2.05 -10.98 -0.35
CA SER A 160 1.24 -10.15 0.54
C SER A 160 1.20 -10.59 1.99
N ALA A 161 1.90 -11.67 2.36
CA ALA A 161 1.73 -12.35 3.65
C ALA A 161 0.24 -12.67 3.92
N LEU A 162 -0.50 -13.03 2.87
CA LEU A 162 -1.95 -13.31 2.88
C LEU A 162 -2.82 -12.12 3.30
N ASN A 163 -2.37 -10.88 3.10
CA ASN A 163 -3.16 -9.68 3.35
C ASN A 163 -3.91 -9.21 2.08
N PRO A 164 -5.26 -9.31 2.01
CA PRO A 164 -6.03 -8.94 0.82
C PRO A 164 -6.11 -7.43 0.58
N SER A 165 -5.76 -6.62 1.58
CA SER A 165 -5.71 -5.16 1.48
C SER A 165 -4.29 -4.63 1.23
N ALA A 166 -3.29 -5.51 1.06
CA ALA A 166 -1.90 -5.14 0.86
C ALA A 166 -1.72 -4.22 -0.35
N ARG A 167 -0.90 -3.18 -0.20
CA ARG A 167 -0.54 -2.23 -1.27
C ARG A 167 0.96 -1.97 -1.22
N SER A 168 1.66 -2.27 -2.31
CA SER A 168 3.10 -1.99 -2.40
C SER A 168 3.37 -0.51 -2.66
N ARG A 169 4.62 -0.08 -2.43
CA ARG A 169 5.06 1.29 -2.73
C ARG A 169 4.92 1.66 -4.21
N VAL A 170 5.01 0.66 -5.09
CA VAL A 170 4.90 0.82 -6.56
C VAL A 170 3.49 0.58 -7.09
N GLY A 171 2.51 0.32 -6.21
CA GLY A 171 1.09 0.25 -6.57
C GLY A 171 0.55 -1.13 -6.91
N ALA A 172 1.31 -2.20 -6.64
CA ALA A 172 0.78 -3.56 -6.62
C ALA A 172 -0.27 -3.71 -5.50
N SER A 173 -1.29 -4.55 -5.69
CA SER A 173 -2.41 -4.60 -4.73
C SER A 173 -3.01 -6.00 -4.56
N GLY A 174 -3.45 -6.29 -3.33
CA GLY A 174 -4.16 -7.50 -2.95
C GLY A 174 -3.28 -8.72 -2.69
N LEU A 175 -3.94 -9.89 -2.51
CA LEU A 175 -3.28 -11.15 -2.17
C LEU A 175 -2.17 -11.53 -3.16
N TRP A 176 -2.47 -11.32 -4.44
CA TRP A 176 -1.62 -11.67 -5.58
C TRP A 176 -0.76 -10.51 -6.07
N GLN A 177 -0.80 -9.35 -5.39
CA GLN A 177 -0.04 -8.14 -5.74
C GLN A 177 -0.08 -7.78 -7.22
N PHE A 178 -1.27 -7.74 -7.82
CA PHE A 178 -1.40 -7.33 -9.21
C PHE A 178 -0.99 -5.88 -9.42
N MET A 179 -0.10 -5.64 -10.38
CA MET A 179 0.07 -4.32 -10.97
C MET A 179 -1.21 -3.90 -11.70
N LEU A 180 -1.53 -2.61 -11.68
CA LEU A 180 -2.79 -2.09 -12.23
C LEU A 180 -3.01 -2.49 -13.69
N ALA A 181 -1.99 -2.34 -14.53
CA ALA A 181 -2.06 -2.69 -15.95
C ALA A 181 -2.32 -4.19 -16.14
N THR A 182 -1.57 -5.04 -15.42
CA THR A 182 -1.73 -6.50 -15.47
C THR A 182 -3.10 -6.93 -14.98
N GLY A 183 -3.57 -6.41 -13.84
CA GLY A 183 -4.91 -6.72 -13.34
C GLY A 183 -5.99 -6.40 -14.37
N LYS A 184 -5.91 -5.24 -15.03
CA LYS A 184 -6.85 -4.88 -16.11
C LYS A 184 -6.79 -5.83 -17.31
N MET A 185 -5.59 -6.28 -17.71
CA MET A 185 -5.45 -7.26 -18.80
C MET A 185 -6.18 -8.57 -18.48
N TYR A 186 -6.22 -8.97 -17.20
CA TYR A 186 -6.92 -10.18 -16.75
C TYR A 186 -8.36 -9.92 -16.25
N GLY A 187 -8.93 -8.76 -16.57
CA GLY A 187 -10.35 -8.46 -16.33
C GLY A 187 -10.67 -7.91 -14.94
N LEU A 188 -9.66 -7.50 -14.15
CA LEU A 188 -9.88 -6.86 -12.86
C LEU A 188 -10.13 -5.36 -13.03
N GLU A 189 -11.27 -4.89 -12.52
CA GLU A 189 -11.64 -3.49 -12.52
C GLU A 189 -10.94 -2.72 -11.39
N SER A 190 -10.55 -1.48 -11.69
CA SER A 190 -10.01 -0.57 -10.69
C SER A 190 -10.37 0.87 -11.03
N ASN A 191 -11.03 1.54 -10.09
CA ASN A 191 -11.45 2.92 -10.14
C ASN A 191 -11.35 3.60 -8.75
N SER A 192 -12.02 4.74 -8.58
CA SER A 192 -11.98 5.51 -7.32
C SER A 192 -12.69 4.82 -6.14
N LEU A 193 -13.63 3.91 -6.43
CA LEU A 193 -14.46 3.23 -5.42
C LEU A 193 -14.13 1.74 -5.31
N VAL A 194 -13.76 1.08 -6.40
CA VAL A 194 -13.51 -0.36 -6.48
C VAL A 194 -12.07 -0.65 -6.90
N ASP A 195 -11.46 -1.67 -6.31
CA ASP A 195 -10.15 -2.23 -6.70
C ASP A 195 -10.25 -3.76 -6.61
N GLU A 196 -10.66 -4.43 -7.69
CA GLU A 196 -10.90 -5.88 -7.71
C GLU A 196 -9.61 -6.70 -7.58
N ARG A 197 -8.44 -6.07 -7.63
CA ARG A 197 -7.17 -6.70 -7.27
C ARG A 197 -7.13 -7.11 -5.80
N CYS A 198 -7.90 -6.41 -4.95
CA CYS A 198 -8.08 -6.75 -3.55
C CYS A 198 -9.17 -7.81 -3.30
N ASP A 199 -10.03 -8.12 -4.28
CA ASP A 199 -11.03 -9.19 -4.16
C ASP A 199 -10.35 -10.56 -4.17
N PRO A 200 -10.41 -11.35 -3.09
CA PRO A 200 -9.69 -12.61 -2.99
C PRO A 200 -10.06 -13.63 -4.07
N ILE A 201 -11.30 -13.64 -4.54
CA ILE A 201 -11.75 -14.60 -5.55
C ILE A 201 -11.33 -14.10 -6.92
N LYS A 202 -11.75 -12.89 -7.31
CA LYS A 202 -11.48 -12.37 -8.66
C LYS A 202 -9.97 -12.31 -8.93
N ALA A 203 -9.18 -11.84 -7.98
CA ALA A 203 -7.73 -11.76 -8.12
C ALA A 203 -7.10 -13.15 -8.26
N THR A 204 -7.56 -14.16 -7.51
CA THR A 204 -7.04 -15.54 -7.62
C THR A 204 -7.30 -16.14 -8.99
N TRP A 205 -8.53 -16.01 -9.50
CA TRP A 205 -8.87 -16.52 -10.82
C TRP A 205 -8.11 -15.80 -11.94
N ALA A 206 -7.86 -14.50 -11.78
CA ALA A 206 -7.00 -13.74 -12.68
C ALA A 206 -5.54 -14.20 -12.60
N ALA A 207 -5.01 -14.49 -11.40
CA ALA A 207 -3.65 -14.98 -11.21
C ALA A 207 -3.44 -16.34 -11.85
N ALA A 208 -4.38 -17.26 -11.70
CA ALA A 208 -4.33 -18.57 -12.36
C ALA A 208 -4.22 -18.42 -13.89
N ARG A 209 -5.07 -17.59 -14.52
CA ARG A 209 -4.95 -17.30 -15.95
C ARG A 209 -3.59 -16.68 -16.32
N TYR A 210 -3.10 -15.75 -15.53
CA TYR A 210 -1.81 -15.11 -15.80
C TYR A 210 -0.64 -16.10 -15.73
N LEU A 211 -0.61 -16.95 -14.69
CA LEU A 211 0.41 -17.98 -14.53
C LEU A 211 0.36 -19.01 -15.67
N LYS A 212 -0.85 -19.38 -16.12
CA LYS A 212 -1.05 -20.23 -17.29
C LYS A 212 -0.46 -19.63 -18.55
N ASP A 213 -0.72 -18.34 -18.81
CA ASP A 213 -0.21 -17.65 -20.00
C ASP A 213 1.32 -17.50 -19.95
N LEU A 214 1.89 -17.24 -18.77
CA LEU A 214 3.35 -17.25 -18.59
C LEU A 214 3.95 -18.64 -18.84
N TYR A 215 3.30 -19.71 -18.37
CA TYR A 215 3.78 -21.07 -18.60
C TYR A 215 3.73 -21.46 -20.08
N ALA A 216 2.72 -21.00 -20.82
CA ALA A 216 2.67 -21.19 -22.27
C ALA A 216 3.87 -20.57 -23.02
N ILE A 217 4.49 -19.54 -22.44
CA ILE A 217 5.69 -18.87 -23.00
C ILE A 217 6.97 -19.60 -22.58
N TYR A 218 7.13 -19.88 -21.28
CA TYR A 218 8.41 -20.30 -20.72
C TYR A 218 8.56 -21.82 -20.59
N GLN A 219 7.46 -22.55 -20.42
CA GLN A 219 7.42 -24.00 -20.16
C GLN A 219 8.30 -24.47 -18.99
N ASP A 220 8.72 -23.53 -18.13
CA ASP A 220 9.49 -23.75 -16.92
C ASP A 220 8.88 -22.92 -15.80
N TRP A 221 8.51 -23.58 -14.70
CA TRP A 221 7.78 -22.91 -13.63
C TRP A 221 8.66 -21.92 -12.83
N ASN A 222 9.97 -22.16 -12.75
CA ASN A 222 10.87 -21.22 -12.07
C ASN A 222 11.02 -19.92 -12.87
N LEU A 223 11.07 -19.99 -14.20
CA LEU A 223 10.98 -18.83 -15.09
C LEU A 223 9.62 -18.15 -15.03
N VAL A 224 8.51 -18.90 -14.93
CA VAL A 224 7.17 -18.32 -14.74
C VAL A 224 7.11 -17.49 -13.47
N ILE A 225 7.61 -18.01 -12.35
CA ILE A 225 7.64 -17.29 -11.07
C ILE A 225 8.53 -16.05 -11.17
N ALA A 226 9.70 -16.16 -11.80
CA ALA A 226 10.57 -15.01 -12.03
C ALA A 226 9.88 -13.95 -12.93
N ALA A 227 9.16 -14.38 -13.97
CA ALA A 227 8.40 -13.51 -14.87
C ALA A 227 7.19 -12.86 -14.19
N TYR A 228 6.57 -13.55 -13.23
CA TYR A 228 5.48 -13.00 -12.43
C TYR A 228 5.95 -11.77 -11.64
N ASN A 229 7.13 -11.87 -11.01
CA ASN A 229 7.73 -10.78 -10.23
C ASN A 229 8.22 -9.60 -11.10
N CYS A 230 9.05 -9.86 -12.13
CA CYS A 230 9.74 -8.78 -12.86
C CYS A 230 9.23 -8.51 -14.28
N GLY A 231 8.20 -9.23 -14.70
CA GLY A 231 7.59 -9.16 -16.01
C GLY A 231 8.34 -9.96 -17.08
N PRO A 232 7.63 -10.50 -18.10
CA PRO A 232 8.20 -11.35 -19.13
C PRO A 232 9.27 -10.64 -19.99
N GLY A 233 9.13 -9.33 -20.19
CA GLY A 233 10.12 -8.53 -20.93
C GLY A 233 11.50 -8.52 -20.28
N THR A 234 11.57 -8.58 -18.95
CA THR A 234 12.83 -8.63 -18.19
C THR A 234 13.47 -10.01 -18.31
N ILE A 235 12.68 -11.08 -18.15
CA ILE A 235 13.14 -12.46 -18.35
C ILE A 235 13.68 -12.67 -19.76
N ASN A 236 12.97 -12.18 -20.78
CA ASN A 236 13.42 -12.30 -22.17
C ASN A 236 14.75 -11.56 -22.43
N LYS A 237 15.03 -10.46 -21.72
CA LYS A 237 16.33 -9.79 -21.78
C LYS A 237 17.42 -10.62 -21.11
N ALA A 238 17.13 -11.26 -19.98
CA ALA A 238 18.07 -12.13 -19.27
C ALA A 238 18.43 -13.37 -20.09
N ILE A 239 17.43 -14.06 -20.66
CA ILE A 239 17.62 -15.20 -21.58
C ILE A 239 18.55 -14.82 -22.75
N ARG A 240 18.31 -13.66 -23.39
CA ARG A 240 19.19 -13.19 -24.49
C ARG A 240 20.62 -12.94 -24.03
N ARG A 241 20.83 -12.38 -22.84
CA ARG A 241 22.17 -12.13 -22.28
C ARG A 241 22.88 -13.42 -21.88
N ALA A 242 22.13 -14.44 -21.48
CA ALA A 242 22.64 -15.76 -21.15
C ALA A 242 22.90 -16.65 -22.38
N GLY A 243 22.82 -16.12 -23.60
CA GLY A 243 23.03 -16.92 -24.82
C GLY A 243 21.88 -17.88 -25.16
N GLY A 244 20.66 -17.57 -24.72
CA GLY A 244 19.47 -18.35 -25.05
C GLY A 244 19.12 -19.45 -24.05
N LYS A 245 19.79 -19.52 -22.89
CA LYS A 245 19.42 -20.46 -21.82
C LYS A 245 18.04 -20.14 -21.28
N THR A 246 17.24 -21.20 -21.05
CA THR A 246 15.85 -21.13 -20.59
C THR A 246 15.65 -21.85 -19.26
N ASP A 247 16.70 -21.91 -18.45
CA ASP A 247 16.66 -22.38 -17.07
C ASP A 247 16.89 -21.19 -16.12
N TYR A 248 16.09 -21.09 -15.06
CA TYR A 248 16.17 -19.98 -14.10
C TYR A 248 17.57 -19.86 -13.47
N TRP A 249 18.17 -20.99 -13.10
CA TRP A 249 19.47 -21.02 -12.42
C TRP A 249 20.61 -20.68 -13.38
N GLU A 250 20.53 -21.09 -14.65
CA GLU A 250 21.47 -20.71 -15.69
C GLU A 250 21.41 -19.20 -16.01
N ILE A 251 20.22 -18.58 -15.96
CA ILE A 251 20.08 -17.13 -16.22
C ILE A 251 20.20 -16.27 -14.96
N TYR A 252 20.38 -16.88 -13.78
CA TYR A 252 20.30 -16.25 -12.46
C TYR A 252 21.09 -14.93 -12.40
N ASN A 253 22.36 -14.95 -12.83
CA ASN A 253 23.25 -13.78 -12.77
C ASN A 253 22.87 -12.62 -13.70
N PHE A 254 21.93 -12.82 -14.62
CA PHE A 254 21.43 -11.79 -15.54
C PHE A 254 20.11 -11.17 -15.09
N LEU A 255 19.52 -11.67 -13.99
CA LEU A 255 18.26 -11.20 -13.43
C LEU A 255 18.46 -10.01 -12.47
N PRO A 256 17.42 -9.15 -12.30
CA PRO A 256 17.41 -8.14 -11.24
C PRO A 256 17.68 -8.73 -9.85
N LYS A 257 18.24 -7.93 -8.94
CA LYS A 257 18.55 -8.37 -7.57
C LYS A 257 17.33 -8.92 -6.83
N GLU A 258 16.21 -8.22 -6.92
CA GLU A 258 14.93 -8.60 -6.31
C GLU A 258 14.47 -9.97 -6.83
N THR A 259 14.45 -10.15 -8.15
CA THR A 259 13.99 -11.39 -8.80
C THR A 259 14.88 -12.59 -8.48
N ARG A 260 16.19 -12.36 -8.31
CA ARG A 260 17.13 -13.41 -7.87
C ARG A 260 16.78 -13.97 -6.48
N GLY A 261 16.22 -13.15 -5.60
CA GLY A 261 15.71 -13.60 -4.32
C GLY A 261 14.33 -14.27 -4.39
N TYR A 262 13.55 -13.94 -5.41
CA TYR A 262 12.13 -14.25 -5.46
C TYR A 262 11.83 -15.75 -5.63
N VAL A 263 12.48 -16.45 -6.58
CA VAL A 263 12.30 -17.90 -6.75
C VAL A 263 12.83 -18.69 -5.54
N PRO A 264 14.04 -18.42 -5.01
CA PRO A 264 14.49 -19.06 -3.77
C PRO A 264 13.55 -18.81 -2.57
N ALA A 265 13.00 -17.60 -2.43
CA ALA A 265 12.02 -17.30 -1.39
C ALA A 265 10.73 -18.10 -1.54
N PHE A 266 10.28 -18.36 -2.77
CA PHE A 266 9.13 -19.21 -3.06
C PHE A 266 9.37 -20.68 -2.73
N ILE A 267 10.53 -21.23 -3.13
CA ILE A 267 10.93 -22.62 -2.80
C ILE A 267 11.00 -22.78 -1.27
N ALA A 268 11.61 -21.80 -0.59
CA ALA A 268 11.69 -21.79 0.86
C ALA A 268 10.31 -21.66 1.53
N ALA A 269 9.37 -20.90 0.97
CA ALA A 269 7.99 -20.84 1.46
C ALA A 269 7.32 -22.21 1.37
N ASN A 270 7.45 -22.92 0.24
CA ASN A 270 6.93 -24.29 0.07
C ASN A 270 7.51 -25.25 1.13
N TYR A 271 8.84 -25.21 1.32
CA TYR A 271 9.51 -26.01 2.33
C TYR A 271 8.96 -25.73 3.73
N VAL A 272 8.87 -24.46 4.13
CA VAL A 272 8.48 -24.09 5.49
C VAL A 272 7.01 -24.41 5.73
N MET A 273 6.12 -24.14 4.78
CA MET A 273 4.70 -24.50 4.93
C MET A 273 4.49 -26.03 5.02
N THR A 274 5.41 -26.83 4.48
CA THR A 274 5.37 -28.31 4.56
C THR A 274 6.01 -28.84 5.85
N TYR A 275 7.15 -28.27 6.28
CA TYR A 275 7.98 -28.82 7.35
C TYR A 275 8.05 -27.94 8.61
N TYR A 276 7.13 -27.00 8.79
CA TYR A 276 7.10 -26.08 9.94
C TYR A 276 7.22 -26.79 11.31
N CYS A 277 6.57 -27.95 11.46
CA CYS A 277 6.65 -28.79 12.67
C CYS A 277 8.09 -29.22 12.99
N LYS A 278 8.91 -29.50 11.96
CA LYS A 278 10.33 -29.88 12.15
C LYS A 278 11.18 -28.72 12.61
N HIS A 279 10.67 -27.50 12.50
CA HIS A 279 11.32 -26.29 12.96
C HIS A 279 10.73 -25.76 14.26
N ASN A 280 9.92 -26.53 15.00
CA ASN A 280 9.27 -26.08 16.24
C ASN A 280 8.40 -24.82 16.05
N ILE A 281 7.90 -24.58 14.83
CA ILE A 281 6.92 -23.52 14.57
C ILE A 281 5.56 -24.12 14.84
N CYS A 282 4.72 -23.39 15.55
CA CYS A 282 3.35 -23.78 15.78
C CYS A 282 2.42 -22.80 15.10
N PRO A 283 1.47 -23.26 14.24
CA PRO A 283 0.40 -22.41 13.75
C PRO A 283 -0.33 -21.77 14.92
N MET A 284 -0.72 -20.51 14.78
CA MET A 284 -1.70 -19.91 15.67
C MET A 284 -3.05 -20.64 15.50
N GLU A 285 -3.88 -20.61 16.53
CA GLU A 285 -5.17 -21.31 16.48
C GLU A 285 -6.13 -20.52 15.60
N THR A 286 -6.72 -21.17 14.60
CA THR A 286 -7.73 -20.54 13.75
C THR A 286 -9.10 -21.09 14.10
N ASN A 287 -9.97 -20.23 14.64
CA ASN A 287 -11.38 -20.56 14.80
C ASN A 287 -12.07 -20.59 13.44
N ILE A 288 -13.02 -21.50 13.28
CA ILE A 288 -13.82 -21.62 12.05
C ILE A 288 -14.56 -20.30 11.83
N PRO A 289 -14.34 -19.60 10.70
CA PRO A 289 -15.10 -18.40 10.39
C PRO A 289 -16.59 -18.68 10.26
N ASN A 290 -17.40 -17.67 10.56
CA ASN A 290 -18.82 -17.72 10.22
C ASN A 290 -18.97 -17.96 8.72
N ALA A 291 -19.92 -18.84 8.34
CA ALA A 291 -20.26 -19.04 6.95
C ALA A 291 -20.67 -17.71 6.31
N THR A 292 -20.28 -17.52 5.04
CA THR A 292 -20.61 -16.29 4.28
C THR A 292 -21.29 -16.66 2.97
N ASP A 293 -22.08 -15.73 2.47
CA ASP A 293 -22.69 -15.80 1.14
C ASP A 293 -22.62 -14.43 0.46
N THR A 294 -23.00 -14.38 -0.80
CA THR A 294 -22.86 -13.23 -1.68
C THR A 294 -24.19 -12.78 -2.25
N ILE A 295 -24.37 -11.46 -2.33
CA ILE A 295 -25.56 -10.82 -2.89
C ILE A 295 -25.12 -9.86 -4.00
N GLN A 296 -25.88 -9.82 -5.09
CA GLN A 296 -25.68 -8.84 -6.15
C GLN A 296 -26.40 -7.53 -5.80
N VAL A 297 -25.62 -6.47 -5.64
CA VAL A 297 -26.09 -5.11 -5.32
C VAL A 297 -26.16 -4.30 -6.61
N THR A 298 -27.36 -3.82 -6.93
CA THR A 298 -27.67 -3.09 -8.19
C THR A 298 -27.99 -1.60 -7.97
N LYS A 299 -27.96 -1.13 -6.72
CA LYS A 299 -28.08 0.28 -6.34
C LYS A 299 -26.83 0.70 -5.58
N ASN A 300 -26.51 2.00 -5.54
CA ASN A 300 -25.39 2.46 -4.72
C ASN A 300 -25.69 2.18 -3.25
N LEU A 301 -24.71 1.59 -2.55
CA LEU A 301 -24.84 1.16 -1.16
C LEU A 301 -23.61 1.57 -0.38
N HIS A 302 -23.80 2.12 0.81
CA HIS A 302 -22.73 2.48 1.73
C HIS A 302 -22.73 1.51 2.93
N PHE A 303 -21.56 1.11 3.42
CA PHE A 303 -21.48 0.14 4.52
C PHE A 303 -22.15 0.61 5.82
N GLU A 304 -22.17 1.91 6.11
CA GLU A 304 -22.96 2.47 7.23
C GLU A 304 -24.43 2.09 7.16
N GLN A 305 -25.02 1.99 5.96
CA GLN A 305 -26.42 1.59 5.81
C GLN A 305 -26.64 0.14 6.26
N LEU A 306 -25.68 -0.73 5.94
CA LEU A 306 -25.68 -2.13 6.38
C LEU A 306 -25.43 -2.24 7.88
N ALA A 307 -24.49 -1.46 8.41
CA ALA A 307 -24.15 -1.48 9.83
C ALA A 307 -25.34 -1.03 10.70
N ASP A 308 -25.99 0.07 10.31
CA ASP A 308 -27.11 0.64 11.07
C ASP A 308 -28.36 -0.26 11.03
N ILE A 309 -28.65 -0.90 9.89
CA ILE A 309 -29.91 -1.64 9.69
C ILE A 309 -29.75 -3.15 9.91
N CYS A 310 -28.67 -3.76 9.41
CA CYS A 310 -28.44 -5.20 9.57
C CYS A 310 -27.68 -5.53 10.86
N GLY A 311 -27.02 -4.55 11.50
CA GLY A 311 -26.22 -4.77 12.71
C GLY A 311 -24.82 -5.36 12.46
N VAL A 312 -24.38 -5.45 11.20
CA VAL A 312 -23.03 -5.95 10.85
C VAL A 312 -21.99 -4.88 11.13
N SER A 313 -20.89 -5.22 11.80
CA SER A 313 -19.84 -4.23 12.08
C SER A 313 -19.19 -3.71 10.79
N LEU A 314 -18.81 -2.42 10.77
CA LEU A 314 -18.10 -1.82 9.63
C LEU A 314 -16.76 -2.50 9.34
N GLU A 315 -16.08 -3.00 10.37
CA GLU A 315 -14.80 -3.69 10.22
C GLU A 315 -14.96 -5.05 9.55
N GLU A 316 -16.00 -5.82 9.94
CA GLU A 316 -16.36 -7.08 9.28
C GLU A 316 -16.72 -6.86 7.82
N LEU A 317 -17.54 -5.85 7.51
CA LEU A 317 -17.92 -5.50 6.14
C LEU A 317 -16.69 -5.19 5.27
N LYS A 318 -15.74 -4.40 5.80
CA LYS A 318 -14.49 -4.07 5.09
C LYS A 318 -13.60 -5.29 4.89
N SER A 319 -13.51 -6.17 5.89
CA SER A 319 -12.67 -7.37 5.82
C SER A 319 -13.21 -8.42 4.86
N LEU A 320 -14.54 -8.57 4.79
CA LEU A 320 -15.20 -9.46 3.84
C LEU A 320 -15.23 -8.89 2.42
N ASN A 321 -15.12 -7.56 2.28
CA ASN A 321 -15.21 -6.86 1.00
C ASN A 321 -14.06 -5.86 0.78
N PRO A 322 -12.81 -6.34 0.75
CA PRO A 322 -11.61 -5.50 0.64
C PRO A 322 -11.50 -4.73 -0.69
N GLN A 323 -12.30 -5.07 -1.70
CA GLN A 323 -12.34 -4.37 -2.99
C GLN A 323 -12.95 -2.96 -2.91
N TYR A 324 -13.76 -2.63 -1.89
CA TYR A 324 -14.43 -1.33 -1.79
C TYR A 324 -13.61 -0.32 -0.98
N LYS A 325 -12.96 0.61 -1.68
CA LYS A 325 -11.96 1.54 -1.13
C LYS A 325 -12.52 2.61 -0.20
N LYS A 326 -13.80 2.94 -0.37
CA LYS A 326 -14.47 4.09 0.27
C LYS A 326 -15.70 3.66 1.07
N SER A 327 -15.84 2.38 1.38
CA SER A 327 -17.06 1.81 1.97
C SER A 327 -18.32 2.03 1.12
N ILE A 328 -18.14 2.27 -0.18
CA ILE A 328 -19.21 2.50 -1.17
C ILE A 328 -19.15 1.41 -2.22
N ILE A 329 -20.29 0.76 -2.43
CA ILE A 329 -20.54 -0.20 -3.49
C ILE A 329 -21.29 0.53 -4.62
N PRO A 330 -20.66 0.75 -5.79
CA PRO A 330 -21.27 1.51 -6.89
C PRO A 330 -22.24 0.66 -7.74
N GLY A 331 -23.23 0.04 -7.10
CA GLY A 331 -24.15 -0.93 -7.73
C GLY A 331 -24.99 -0.34 -8.88
N GLU A 332 -25.24 0.97 -8.89
CA GLU A 332 -26.03 1.64 -9.93
C GLU A 332 -25.28 1.70 -11.27
N SER A 333 -23.94 1.70 -11.24
CA SER A 333 -23.11 1.72 -12.45
C SER A 333 -23.00 0.34 -13.11
N LYS A 334 -22.91 -0.70 -12.28
CA LYS A 334 -22.79 -2.10 -12.66
C LYS A 334 -23.10 -2.92 -11.41
N ALA A 335 -23.79 -4.05 -11.57
CA ALA A 335 -24.03 -4.97 -10.45
C ALA A 335 -22.70 -5.36 -9.77
N GLN A 336 -22.66 -5.20 -8.45
CA GLN A 336 -21.48 -5.44 -7.63
C GLN A 336 -21.77 -6.52 -6.60
N THR A 337 -20.77 -7.33 -6.27
CA THR A 337 -20.93 -8.43 -5.30
C THR A 337 -20.63 -7.96 -3.89
N LEU A 338 -21.60 -8.13 -2.99
CA LEU A 338 -21.46 -7.91 -1.56
C LEU A 338 -21.41 -9.26 -0.85
N ARG A 339 -20.37 -9.51 -0.08
CA ARG A 339 -20.24 -10.68 0.80
C ARG A 339 -20.67 -10.30 2.22
N LEU A 340 -21.54 -11.12 2.81
CA LEU A 340 -22.01 -10.97 4.20
C LEU A 340 -21.92 -12.31 4.93
N PRO A 341 -21.85 -12.31 6.27
CA PRO A 341 -22.10 -13.52 7.04
C PRO A 341 -23.52 -14.02 6.80
N MET A 342 -23.68 -15.35 6.76
CA MET A 342 -24.96 -16.02 6.47
C MET A 342 -26.11 -15.52 7.33
N SER A 343 -25.84 -15.23 8.61
CA SER A 343 -26.83 -14.74 9.57
C SER A 343 -27.47 -13.40 9.18
N TYR A 344 -26.83 -12.61 8.33
CA TYR A 344 -27.31 -11.27 7.92
C TYR A 344 -27.92 -11.25 6.52
N ILE A 345 -27.87 -12.37 5.77
CA ILE A 345 -28.39 -12.45 4.40
C ILE A 345 -29.89 -12.22 4.37
N SER A 346 -30.67 -12.91 5.21
CA SER A 346 -32.13 -12.73 5.28
C SER A 346 -32.49 -11.29 5.65
N THR A 347 -31.84 -10.74 6.69
CA THR A 347 -32.07 -9.36 7.12
C THR A 347 -31.81 -8.35 6.01
N PHE A 348 -30.76 -8.56 5.20
CA PHE A 348 -30.52 -7.72 4.02
C PHE A 348 -31.65 -7.81 2.99
N ILE A 349 -32.11 -9.03 2.68
CA ILE A 349 -33.16 -9.27 1.68
C ILE A 349 -34.48 -8.65 2.16
N ASP A 350 -34.87 -8.90 3.40
CA ASP A 350 -36.15 -8.47 3.98
C ASP A 350 -36.21 -6.94 4.15
N SER A 351 -35.07 -6.30 4.44
CA SER A 351 -34.98 -4.85 4.70
C SER A 351 -34.36 -4.07 3.55
N GLN A 352 -34.28 -4.64 2.34
CA GLN A 352 -33.50 -4.10 1.24
C GLN A 352 -33.85 -2.63 0.91
N ASP A 353 -35.13 -2.30 0.78
CA ASP A 353 -35.56 -0.93 0.47
C ASP A 353 -35.28 0.04 1.62
N THR A 354 -35.46 -0.41 2.87
CA THR A 354 -35.12 0.36 4.07
C THR A 354 -33.62 0.67 4.12
N ILE A 355 -32.77 -0.31 3.84
CA ILE A 355 -31.31 -0.15 3.79
C ILE A 355 -30.92 0.91 2.77
N TYR A 356 -31.42 0.80 1.53
CA TYR A 356 -31.08 1.77 0.49
C TYR A 356 -31.58 3.19 0.79
N ALA A 357 -32.75 3.33 1.45
CA ALA A 357 -33.29 4.62 1.82
C ALA A 357 -32.53 5.27 2.99
N HIS A 358 -32.07 4.47 3.96
CA HIS A 358 -31.46 4.93 5.20
C HIS A 358 -30.26 5.84 4.96
N ARG A 359 -30.33 7.09 5.45
CA ARG A 359 -29.28 8.11 5.36
C ARG A 359 -28.69 8.34 3.95
N SER A 360 -29.42 7.97 2.90
CA SER A 360 -28.94 8.05 1.50
C SER A 360 -28.48 9.46 1.10
N ASN A 361 -29.26 10.49 1.41
CA ASN A 361 -28.92 11.89 1.11
C ASN A 361 -27.68 12.39 1.89
N GLU A 362 -27.41 11.83 3.06
CA GLU A 362 -26.25 12.19 3.89
C GLU A 362 -24.97 11.52 3.36
N LEU A 363 -25.07 10.24 3.01
CA LEU A 363 -23.94 9.39 2.61
C LEU A 363 -23.55 9.61 1.15
N PHE A 364 -24.50 9.97 0.27
CA PHE A 364 -24.27 10.22 -1.15
C PHE A 364 -24.49 11.70 -1.51
N LYS A 365 -23.46 12.52 -1.27
CA LYS A 365 -23.51 13.99 -1.50
C LYS A 365 -23.35 14.42 -2.95
N ASN A 366 -23.22 13.47 -3.88
CA ASN A 366 -23.02 13.78 -5.29
C ASN A 366 -24.31 14.37 -5.88
N ARG A 367 -24.22 15.62 -6.35
CA ARG A 367 -25.36 16.31 -6.96
C ARG A 367 -25.58 15.79 -8.38
N ARG A 368 -26.82 15.43 -8.72
CA ARG A 368 -27.22 15.04 -10.09
C ARG A 368 -27.16 16.21 -11.06
N THR A 369 -27.54 17.40 -10.60
CA THR A 369 -27.51 18.63 -11.38
C THR A 369 -26.98 19.78 -10.51
N VAL A 370 -26.31 20.73 -11.16
CA VAL A 370 -25.84 21.96 -10.51
C VAL A 370 -26.14 23.11 -11.46
N ALA A 371 -26.90 24.10 -11.01
CA ALA A 371 -27.10 25.32 -11.78
C ALA A 371 -25.80 26.15 -11.76
N ILE A 372 -25.39 26.65 -12.92
CA ILE A 372 -24.31 27.63 -13.01
C ILE A 372 -24.93 28.99 -12.68
N SER A 373 -24.36 29.69 -11.70
CA SER A 373 -24.77 31.06 -11.41
C SER A 373 -24.42 31.97 -12.58
N GLU A 374 -25.44 32.51 -13.26
CA GLU A 374 -25.26 33.49 -14.35
C GLU A 374 -24.83 34.87 -13.85
N THR A 375 -24.93 35.11 -12.54
CA THR A 375 -24.46 36.34 -11.90
C THR A 375 -22.93 36.38 -11.94
N ARG A 376 -22.34 36.98 -12.98
CA ARG A 376 -20.98 37.50 -12.92
C ARG A 376 -20.95 38.56 -11.83
N SER A 377 -20.46 38.19 -10.65
CA SER A 377 -20.23 39.15 -9.57
C SER A 377 -19.22 40.19 -10.05
N THR A 378 -19.69 41.34 -10.53
CA THR A 378 -18.90 42.55 -10.70
C THR A 378 -18.60 43.21 -9.35
N ALA A 379 -18.34 42.39 -8.32
CA ALA A 379 -17.82 42.84 -7.05
C ALA A 379 -16.33 43.16 -7.23
N ARG A 380 -16.05 44.20 -8.02
CA ARG A 380 -14.90 45.05 -7.74
C ARG A 380 -15.18 45.62 -6.37
N ARG A 381 -14.51 45.04 -5.36
CA ARG A 381 -14.44 45.56 -4.01
C ARG A 381 -13.88 46.99 -4.13
N ALA A 382 -14.76 47.97 -4.24
CA ALA A 382 -14.41 49.37 -4.11
C ALA A 382 -14.01 49.53 -2.65
N THR A 383 -12.73 49.38 -2.35
CA THR A 383 -12.16 49.85 -1.10
C THR A 383 -12.22 51.37 -1.15
N THR A 384 -13.38 51.93 -0.82
CA THR A 384 -13.51 53.31 -0.37
C THR A 384 -12.71 53.38 0.93
N GLY A 385 -11.43 53.71 0.81
CA GLY A 385 -10.62 54.09 1.96
C GLY A 385 -11.26 55.31 2.58
N SER A 386 -11.96 55.11 3.70
CA SER A 386 -12.40 56.17 4.61
C SER A 386 -11.17 56.75 5.31
N GLY A 387 -10.32 57.40 4.53
CA GLY A 387 -9.14 58.10 5.00
C GLY A 387 -9.25 59.59 4.70
N ASN A 388 -8.80 60.43 5.62
CA ASN A 388 -8.76 61.87 5.45
C ASN A 388 -7.94 62.23 4.20
N LEU A 389 -8.56 62.94 3.26
CA LEU A 389 -7.93 63.37 2.02
C LEU A 389 -6.92 64.48 2.31
N THR A 390 -5.64 64.20 2.07
CA THR A 390 -4.55 65.16 2.14
C THR A 390 -3.97 65.39 0.73
N HIS A 391 -3.61 66.63 0.42
CA HIS A 391 -2.94 66.96 -0.83
C HIS A 391 -1.43 67.14 -0.59
N HIS A 392 -0.62 66.45 -1.38
CA HIS A 392 0.83 66.58 -1.35
C HIS A 392 1.34 67.26 -2.62
N LYS A 393 1.97 68.43 -2.49
CA LYS A 393 2.62 69.13 -3.61
C LYS A 393 4.01 68.53 -3.87
N ILE A 394 4.19 67.93 -5.04
CA ILE A 394 5.40 67.23 -5.46
C ILE A 394 6.56 68.22 -5.55
N ARG A 395 7.65 67.98 -4.83
CA ARG A 395 8.89 68.78 -4.89
C ARG A 395 9.84 68.24 -5.95
N SER A 396 10.76 69.08 -6.43
CA SER A 396 11.79 68.64 -7.37
C SER A 396 12.62 67.51 -6.75
N GLY A 397 12.73 66.38 -7.47
CA GLY A 397 13.45 65.17 -7.01
C GLY A 397 12.59 64.13 -6.29
N GLU A 398 11.30 64.37 -6.02
CA GLU A 398 10.42 63.35 -5.42
C GLU A 398 9.87 62.36 -6.46
N THR A 399 9.72 61.09 -6.05
CA THR A 399 9.08 60.03 -6.84
C THR A 399 7.82 59.51 -6.16
N LEU A 400 6.93 58.83 -6.89
CA LEU A 400 5.77 58.18 -6.27
C LEU A 400 6.19 57.20 -5.16
N GLY A 401 7.33 56.52 -5.31
CA GLY A 401 7.85 55.60 -4.30
C GLY A 401 8.24 56.31 -3.00
N THR A 402 8.93 57.45 -3.09
CA THR A 402 9.33 58.23 -1.90
C THR A 402 8.12 58.86 -1.22
N ILE A 403 7.13 59.32 -2.00
CA ILE A 403 5.89 59.90 -1.47
C ILE A 403 5.03 58.81 -0.82
N ALA A 404 4.83 57.67 -1.48
CA ALA A 404 4.09 56.53 -0.93
C ALA A 404 4.65 56.10 0.43
N ARG A 405 5.98 55.97 0.53
CA ARG A 405 6.66 55.63 1.79
C ARG A 405 6.46 56.68 2.89
N ARG A 406 6.54 57.98 2.55
CA ARG A 406 6.32 59.07 3.52
C ARG A 406 4.93 59.00 4.15
N TYR A 407 3.92 58.65 3.36
CA TYR A 407 2.52 58.63 3.80
C TYR A 407 2.02 57.24 4.24
N GLY A 408 2.87 56.21 4.20
CA GLY A 408 2.51 54.85 4.61
C GLY A 408 1.52 54.15 3.68
N VAL A 409 1.47 54.57 2.40
CA VAL A 409 0.58 54.00 1.36
C VAL A 409 1.41 53.33 0.28
N THR A 410 0.77 52.60 -0.63
CA THR A 410 1.44 51.97 -1.77
C THR A 410 1.44 52.89 -3.00
N VAL A 411 2.41 52.70 -3.90
CA VAL A 411 2.46 53.42 -5.20
C VAL A 411 1.19 53.16 -6.02
N LYS A 412 0.67 51.92 -6.01
CA LYS A 412 -0.58 51.57 -6.69
C LYS A 412 -1.79 52.33 -6.14
N GLN A 413 -1.86 52.55 -4.83
CA GLN A 413 -2.92 53.37 -4.23
C GLN A 413 -2.81 54.83 -4.69
N LEU A 414 -1.61 55.42 -4.66
CA LEU A 414 -1.40 56.78 -5.19
C LEU A 414 -1.78 56.90 -6.66
N GLN A 415 -1.42 55.91 -7.49
CA GLN A 415 -1.79 55.87 -8.90
C GLN A 415 -3.31 55.81 -9.08
N SER A 416 -3.98 54.92 -8.33
CA SER A 416 -5.43 54.76 -8.38
C SER A 416 -6.18 56.02 -7.96
N TRP A 417 -5.75 56.68 -6.88
CA TRP A 417 -6.41 57.89 -6.37
C TRP A 417 -6.23 59.11 -7.27
N ASN A 418 -5.14 59.14 -8.05
CA ASN A 418 -4.78 60.26 -8.91
C ASN A 418 -4.96 59.97 -10.40
N GLY A 419 -5.54 58.81 -10.76
CA GLY A 419 -5.76 58.42 -12.15
C GLY A 419 -4.47 58.24 -12.97
N LEU A 420 -3.33 57.98 -12.32
CA LEU A 420 -2.04 57.85 -12.98
C LEU A 420 -1.90 56.45 -13.58
N ARG A 421 -1.58 56.39 -14.88
CA ARG A 421 -1.34 55.11 -15.58
C ARG A 421 0.10 54.63 -15.46
N ASN A 422 1.02 55.51 -15.08
CA ASN A 422 2.44 55.22 -14.91
C ASN A 422 2.98 55.93 -13.65
N THR A 423 4.28 55.85 -13.42
CA THR A 423 4.93 56.44 -12.23
C THR A 423 5.48 57.84 -12.46
N ASN A 424 5.20 58.45 -13.62
CA ASN A 424 5.73 59.75 -13.97
C ASN A 424 4.93 60.84 -13.26
N ILE A 425 5.63 61.66 -12.48
CA ILE A 425 5.07 62.80 -11.76
C ILE A 425 5.91 64.05 -12.01
N SER A 426 5.27 65.21 -12.01
CA SER A 426 5.94 66.49 -12.31
C SER A 426 5.99 67.35 -11.05
N ALA A 427 7.16 67.92 -10.77
CA ALA A 427 7.33 68.87 -9.67
C ALA A 427 6.33 70.05 -9.80
N GLY A 428 5.77 70.47 -8.67
CA GLY A 428 4.76 71.53 -8.58
C GLY A 428 3.31 71.04 -8.62
N LYS A 429 3.03 69.83 -9.14
CA LYS A 429 1.67 69.24 -9.15
C LYS A 429 1.30 68.64 -7.79
N GLN A 430 0.00 68.49 -7.54
CA GLN A 430 -0.51 67.92 -6.30
C GLN A 430 -1.01 66.48 -6.50
N LEU A 431 -0.79 65.62 -5.50
CA LEU A 431 -1.34 64.28 -5.40
C LEU A 431 -2.33 64.20 -4.24
N LYS A 432 -3.49 63.58 -4.51
CA LYS A 432 -4.50 63.14 -3.55
C LYS A 432 -3.99 61.91 -2.80
N ILE A 433 -4.00 61.97 -1.48
CA ILE A 433 -3.58 60.89 -0.60
C ILE A 433 -4.69 60.67 0.43
N TYR A 434 -5.23 59.46 0.51
CA TYR A 434 -6.26 59.10 1.49
C TYR A 434 -5.59 58.33 2.64
N LYS A 435 -5.75 58.78 3.89
CA LYS A 435 -5.19 58.13 5.09
C LYS A 435 -6.21 57.91 6.18
#